data_AF-A0A2V1AP12-F1
#
_entry.id   AF-A0A2V1AP12-F1
#
_cell.length_a   1.000
_cell.length_b   1.000
_cell.length_c   1.000
_cell.angle_alpha   90.00
_cell.angle_beta   90.00
_cell.angle_gamma   90.00
#
_symmetry.space_group_name_H-M   'P 1'
#
loop_
_entity.id
_entity.type
_entity.pdbx_description
1 polymer ?
#
loop_
_entity_poly.entity_id
_entity_poly.type
_entity_poly.pdbx_seq_one_letter_code
_entity_poly.pdbx_strand_id
1 'polypeptide(L)'
;MSRIIIPGDSLSSEIPQDGEITIGPGIYKVPQTQQIIPQQAGYLKSIGKKSSPDKLVYIDANSKRYTPQVNDFVVGVVSGVYGDFFKISLQDYSQQVQLSMMAFPNASKKNRPNLKLGQAVYARVSEANPEIDVEIECIDPETGKEGGFGPLDESGFLFEVNLNFARELLFNKSSIFLEKLAAKCAFEIAIGINGRIWIKVGEGLTYKGKETKEGEDVDMDQPEATVKDMRLTIAAAKYLQACQRAKKEDADAELKKAFKGTGGL
;
A
#
# COMPACT_ATOMS: atom_id res chain seq x y z
N MET A 1 -11.03 -7.47 26.09
CA MET A 1 -11.90 -8.26 25.19
C MET A 1 -12.24 -7.40 23.99
N SER A 2 -12.19 -7.93 22.77
CA SER A 2 -12.61 -7.23 21.57
C SER A 2 -14.14 -7.21 21.47
N ARG A 3 -14.76 -6.03 21.53
CA ARG A 3 -16.21 -5.87 21.38
C ARG A 3 -16.56 -5.74 19.89
N ILE A 4 -17.44 -6.61 19.41
CA ILE A 4 -18.00 -6.51 18.06
C ILE A 4 -19.15 -5.50 18.11
N ILE A 5 -19.25 -4.65 17.09
CA ILE A 5 -20.34 -3.70 16.91
C ILE A 5 -20.92 -3.82 15.51
N ILE A 6 -22.22 -3.61 15.38
CA ILE A 6 -22.93 -3.58 14.09
C ILE A 6 -23.58 -2.22 13.85
N PRO A 7 -23.91 -1.87 12.59
CA PRO A 7 -24.61 -0.63 12.29
C PRO A 7 -25.94 -0.54 13.04
N GLY A 8 -26.17 0.59 13.71
CA GLY A 8 -27.36 0.82 14.55
C GLY A 8 -27.18 0.56 16.05
N ASP A 9 -26.09 -0.07 16.47
CA ASP A 9 -25.79 -0.23 17.91
C ASP A 9 -25.50 1.12 18.60
N SER A 10 -25.75 1.20 19.91
CA SER A 10 -25.41 2.39 20.70
C SER A 10 -23.93 2.42 21.11
N LEU A 11 -23.29 3.57 20.87
CA LEU A 11 -21.92 3.88 21.28
C LEU A 11 -21.83 4.65 22.62
N SER A 12 -22.95 4.84 23.32
CA SER A 12 -23.04 5.68 24.53
C SER A 12 -22.08 5.30 25.65
N SER A 13 -21.65 4.03 25.74
CA SER A 13 -20.71 3.57 26.77
C SER A 13 -19.26 3.99 26.53
N GLU A 14 -18.88 4.28 25.28
CA GLU A 14 -17.52 4.66 24.91
C GLU A 14 -17.32 6.18 24.90
N ILE A 15 -18.41 6.94 24.92
CA ILE A 15 -18.42 8.40 24.92
C ILE A 15 -18.20 8.87 26.37
N PRO A 16 -17.00 9.37 26.74
CA PRO A 16 -16.81 10.01 28.04
C PRO A 16 -17.81 11.15 28.26
N GLN A 17 -18.34 11.26 29.48
CA GLN A 17 -19.21 12.38 29.88
C GLN A 17 -18.42 13.70 29.97
N ASP A 18 -17.15 13.62 30.36
CA ASP A 18 -16.18 14.71 30.39
C ASP A 18 -14.96 14.34 29.54
N GLY A 19 -14.71 15.08 28.46
CA GLY A 19 -13.56 14.90 27.56
C GLY A 19 -13.90 15.05 26.08
N GLU A 20 -12.88 15.25 25.24
CA GLU A 20 -13.04 15.29 23.79
C GLU A 20 -12.88 13.89 23.19
N ILE A 21 -13.62 13.62 22.10
CA ILE A 21 -13.56 12.36 21.39
C ILE A 21 -13.18 12.63 19.94
N THR A 22 -12.08 12.02 19.51
CA THR A 22 -11.73 11.96 18.11
C THR A 22 -12.45 10.78 17.48
N ILE A 23 -13.31 11.08 16.50
CA ILE A 23 -14.07 10.08 15.76
C ILE A 23 -13.20 9.56 14.63
N GLY A 24 -12.89 8.27 14.64
CA GLY A 24 -12.15 7.60 13.58
C GLY A 24 -13.05 6.84 12.59
N PRO A 25 -12.45 6.02 11.71
CA PRO A 25 -13.16 5.32 10.66
C PRO A 25 -14.29 4.40 11.16
N GLY A 26 -15.34 4.28 10.34
CA GLY A 26 -16.49 3.41 10.58
C GLY A 26 -17.54 3.99 11.52
N ILE A 27 -17.30 5.15 12.11
CA ILE A 27 -18.25 5.89 12.96
C ILE A 27 -18.68 7.16 12.24
N TYR A 28 -19.96 7.48 12.32
CA TYR A 28 -20.54 8.65 11.69
C TYR A 28 -21.23 9.53 12.72
N LYS A 29 -21.00 10.84 12.65
CA LYS A 29 -21.73 11.84 13.43
C LYS A 29 -22.81 12.45 12.54
N VAL A 30 -24.07 12.16 12.84
CA VAL A 30 -25.22 12.65 12.08
C VAL A 30 -25.29 14.18 12.21
N PRO A 31 -25.20 14.96 11.11
CA PRO A 31 -25.18 16.42 11.19
C PRO A 31 -26.46 17.03 11.78
N GLN A 32 -27.62 16.42 11.53
CA GLN A 32 -28.91 16.97 11.97
C GLN A 32 -29.18 16.70 13.46
N THR A 33 -28.94 15.47 13.93
CA THR A 33 -29.24 15.05 15.30
C THR A 33 -28.04 15.11 16.24
N GLN A 34 -26.84 15.34 15.70
CA GLN A 34 -25.55 15.27 16.40
C GLN A 34 -25.25 13.91 17.05
N GLN A 35 -26.04 12.88 16.72
CA GLN A 35 -25.87 11.53 17.24
C GLN A 35 -24.68 10.84 16.58
N ILE A 36 -23.90 10.13 17.40
CA ILE A 36 -22.76 9.33 16.94
C ILE A 36 -23.24 7.89 16.78
N ILE A 37 -23.16 7.37 15.57
CA ILE A 37 -23.65 6.03 15.20
C ILE A 37 -22.55 5.21 14.55
N PRO A 38 -22.50 3.89 14.78
CA PRO A 38 -21.66 2.99 14.01
C PRO A 38 -22.24 2.84 12.61
N GLN A 39 -21.42 3.06 11.58
CA GLN A 39 -21.79 2.89 10.17
C GLN A 39 -21.28 1.56 9.60
N GLN A 40 -20.21 1.02 10.17
CA GLN A 40 -19.59 -0.23 9.74
C GLN A 40 -19.65 -1.31 10.83
N ALA A 41 -19.76 -2.56 10.39
CA ALA A 41 -19.61 -3.71 11.29
C ALA A 41 -18.13 -4.05 11.49
N GLY A 42 -17.72 -4.33 12.72
CA GLY A 42 -16.33 -4.67 13.01
C GLY A 42 -16.01 -4.69 14.50
N TYR A 43 -14.72 -4.61 14.81
CA TYR A 43 -14.24 -4.55 16.18
C TYR A 43 -14.10 -3.11 16.64
N LEU A 44 -14.83 -2.75 17.69
CA LEU A 44 -14.72 -1.44 18.31
C LEU A 44 -13.37 -1.31 19.03
N LYS A 45 -12.63 -0.26 18.70
CA LYS A 45 -11.35 0.08 19.29
C LYS A 45 -11.45 1.47 19.91
N SER A 46 -11.10 1.57 21.18
CA SER A 46 -10.93 2.82 21.89
C SER A 46 -9.47 2.94 22.32
N ILE A 47 -8.77 3.94 21.80
CA ILE A 47 -7.40 4.26 22.15
C ILE A 47 -7.42 5.56 22.93
N GLY A 48 -6.95 5.54 24.17
CA GLY A 48 -6.75 6.74 24.98
C GLY A 48 -5.54 6.54 25.87
N LYS A 49 -4.82 7.61 26.19
CA LYS A 49 -3.76 7.56 27.21
C LYS A 49 -4.43 7.54 28.57
N LYS A 50 -3.94 6.75 29.52
CA LYS A 50 -4.46 6.75 30.91
C LYS A 50 -4.42 8.13 31.59
N SER A 51 -3.61 9.05 31.06
CA SER A 51 -3.38 10.39 31.61
C SER A 51 -4.18 11.49 30.90
N SER A 52 -4.84 11.23 29.77
CA SER A 52 -5.64 12.22 29.05
C SER A 52 -7.11 11.79 28.99
N PRO A 53 -8.07 12.71 29.16
CA PRO A 53 -9.48 12.40 28.97
C PRO A 53 -9.81 12.07 27.50
N ASP A 54 -8.95 12.50 26.57
CA ASP A 54 -9.17 12.36 25.13
C ASP A 54 -9.08 10.90 24.67
N LYS A 55 -10.06 10.49 23.88
CA LYS A 55 -10.16 9.14 23.31
C LYS A 55 -10.35 9.20 21.81
N LEU A 56 -9.58 8.37 21.10
CA LEU A 56 -9.81 8.03 19.70
C LEU A 56 -10.66 6.75 19.65
N VAL A 57 -11.83 6.83 19.04
CA VAL A 57 -12.73 5.69 18.87
C VAL A 57 -12.90 5.40 17.38
N TYR A 58 -12.68 4.16 16.97
CA TYR A 58 -12.87 3.72 15.59
C TYR A 58 -13.31 2.26 15.52
N ILE A 59 -13.80 1.86 14.35
CA ILE A 59 -14.20 0.48 14.07
C ILE A 59 -13.19 -0.12 13.12
N ASP A 60 -12.52 -1.19 13.57
CA ASP A 60 -11.68 -2.00 12.70
C ASP A 60 -12.58 -2.93 11.87
N ALA A 61 -12.88 -2.47 10.66
CA ALA A 61 -13.71 -3.16 9.68
C ALA A 61 -12.85 -3.75 8.55
N ASN A 62 -13.25 -4.94 8.08
CA ASN A 62 -12.63 -5.57 6.92
C ASN A 62 -13.42 -5.22 5.65
N SER A 63 -12.95 -4.21 4.92
CA SER A 63 -13.48 -3.83 3.60
C SER A 63 -12.58 -4.37 2.49
N LYS A 64 -13.17 -4.65 1.32
CA LYS A 64 -12.44 -4.96 0.09
C LYS A 64 -12.15 -3.72 -0.75
N ARG A 65 -12.99 -2.69 -0.65
CA ARG A 65 -12.86 -1.45 -1.40
C ARG A 65 -12.08 -0.44 -0.57
N TYR A 66 -11.02 0.09 -1.16
CA TYR A 66 -10.23 1.16 -0.60
C TYR A 66 -10.95 2.49 -0.78
N THR A 67 -10.93 3.30 0.28
CA THR A 67 -11.44 4.66 0.27
C THR A 67 -10.27 5.57 0.63
N PRO A 68 -9.81 6.43 -0.29
CA PRO A 68 -8.65 7.29 -0.04
C PRO A 68 -8.85 8.17 1.18
N GLN A 69 -7.85 8.25 2.06
CA GLN A 69 -7.78 9.23 3.15
C GLN A 69 -6.45 9.99 3.06
N VAL A 70 -6.45 11.22 3.57
CA VAL A 70 -5.25 12.07 3.59
C VAL A 70 -4.14 11.38 4.39
N ASN A 71 -2.91 11.45 3.89
CA ASN A 71 -1.70 10.79 4.41
C ASN A 71 -1.61 9.27 4.19
N ASP A 72 -2.53 8.68 3.43
CA ASP A 72 -2.43 7.26 3.09
C ASP A 72 -1.28 7.03 2.10
N PHE A 73 -0.47 5.99 2.36
CA PHE A 73 0.54 5.52 1.42
C PHE A 73 -0.05 4.49 0.48
N VAL A 74 0.04 4.74 -0.81
CA VAL A 74 -0.66 3.98 -1.85
C VAL A 74 0.26 3.61 -3.00
N VAL A 75 -0.03 2.46 -3.61
CA VAL A 75 0.59 2.06 -4.88
C VAL A 75 -0.45 2.18 -5.98
N GLY A 76 -0.19 3.05 -6.94
CA GLY A 76 -1.07 3.29 -8.09
C GLY A 76 -0.42 2.90 -9.40
N VAL A 77 -1.24 2.75 -10.45
CA VAL A 77 -0.77 2.50 -11.82
C VAL A 77 -1.21 3.65 -12.71
N VAL A 78 -0.29 4.17 -13.54
CA VAL A 78 -0.57 5.25 -14.48
C VAL A 78 -1.55 4.76 -15.54
N SER A 79 -2.74 5.35 -15.55
CA SER A 79 -3.83 5.07 -16.50
C SER A 79 -3.76 5.99 -17.71
N GLY A 80 -3.35 7.24 -17.51
CA GLY A 80 -3.40 8.28 -18.53
C GLY A 80 -2.61 9.52 -18.15
N VAL A 81 -2.46 10.41 -19.12
CA VAL A 81 -1.89 11.75 -18.92
C VAL A 81 -2.93 12.76 -19.38
N TYR A 82 -3.15 13.81 -18.60
CA TYR A 82 -4.09 14.89 -18.92
C TYR A 82 -3.51 16.24 -18.49
N GLY A 83 -3.20 17.09 -19.46
CA GLY A 83 -2.58 18.38 -19.19
C GLY A 83 -1.27 18.23 -18.41
N ASP A 84 -1.20 18.90 -17.25
CA ASP A 84 -0.07 18.84 -16.32
C ASP A 84 -0.24 17.79 -15.21
N PHE A 85 -1.17 16.83 -15.38
CA PHE A 85 -1.48 15.78 -14.40
C PHE A 85 -1.39 14.38 -15.01
N PHE A 86 -1.00 13.41 -14.20
CA PHE A 86 -1.14 11.99 -14.45
C PHE A 86 -2.45 11.49 -13.83
N LYS A 87 -3.19 10.67 -14.57
CA LYS A 87 -4.33 9.91 -14.06
C LYS A 87 -3.83 8.58 -13.53
N ILE A 88 -4.05 8.33 -12.24
CA ILE A 88 -3.55 7.14 -11.55
C ILE A 88 -4.73 6.29 -11.10
N SER A 89 -4.66 4.98 -11.35
CA SER A 89 -5.60 4.00 -10.82
C SER A 89 -5.06 3.39 -9.54
N LEU A 90 -5.73 3.66 -8.41
CA LEU A 90 -5.38 3.07 -7.11
C LEU A 90 -6.00 1.67 -6.92
N GLN A 91 -7.20 1.47 -7.44
CA GLN A 91 -7.90 0.19 -7.38
C GLN A 91 -8.79 0.03 -8.61
N ASP A 92 -8.92 -1.20 -9.09
CA ASP A 92 -9.77 -1.48 -10.25
C ASP A 92 -11.23 -1.07 -9.98
N TYR A 93 -11.88 -0.55 -11.02
CA TYR A 93 -13.26 -0.06 -10.98
C TYR A 93 -13.54 1.05 -9.96
N SER A 94 -12.49 1.69 -9.44
CA SER A 94 -12.60 2.89 -8.61
C SER A 94 -12.29 4.15 -9.41
N GLN A 95 -12.69 5.31 -8.88
CA GLN A 95 -12.38 6.60 -9.49
C GLN A 95 -10.87 6.78 -9.55
N GLN A 96 -10.39 7.30 -10.68
CA GLN A 96 -8.97 7.59 -10.88
C GLN A 96 -8.60 8.83 -10.07
N VAL A 97 -7.39 8.85 -9.54
CA VAL A 97 -6.85 9.96 -8.77
C VAL A 97 -5.88 10.77 -9.63
N GLN A 98 -5.60 12.00 -9.20
CA GLN A 98 -4.75 12.93 -9.93
C GLN A 98 -3.37 13.02 -9.26
N LEU A 99 -2.31 12.99 -10.07
CA LEU A 99 -0.93 13.22 -9.63
C LEU A 99 -0.33 14.35 -10.47
N SER A 100 -0.04 15.48 -9.84
CA SER A 100 0.58 16.62 -10.53
C SER A 100 2.00 16.30 -11.01
N MET A 101 2.35 16.72 -12.23
CA MET A 101 3.74 16.65 -12.72
C MET A 101 4.73 17.46 -11.86
N MET A 102 4.23 18.39 -11.05
CA MET A 102 5.03 19.20 -10.12
C MET A 102 5.13 18.58 -8.73
N ALA A 103 4.35 17.53 -8.43
CA ALA A 103 4.32 16.85 -7.13
C ALA A 103 5.41 15.77 -7.03
N PHE A 104 6.60 16.06 -7.56
CA PHE A 104 7.78 15.21 -7.50
C PHE A 104 8.97 16.02 -6.99
N PRO A 105 9.92 15.37 -6.31
CA PRO A 105 11.14 16.02 -5.86
C PRO A 105 11.89 16.61 -7.06
N ASN A 106 12.31 17.87 -6.94
CA ASN A 106 13.04 18.60 -7.99
C ASN A 106 12.28 18.80 -9.32
N ALA A 107 10.96 18.61 -9.33
CA ALA A 107 10.15 18.89 -10.51
C ALA A 107 10.07 20.40 -10.80
N SER A 108 10.24 20.76 -12.07
CA SER A 108 10.06 22.12 -12.55
C SER A 108 9.36 22.12 -13.91
N LYS A 109 8.86 23.27 -14.36
CA LYS A 109 8.25 23.38 -15.71
C LYS A 109 9.20 22.92 -16.82
N LYS A 110 10.53 23.00 -16.61
CA LYS A 110 11.56 22.55 -17.55
C LYS A 110 11.94 21.07 -17.36
N ASN A 111 11.90 20.57 -16.13
CA ASN A 111 12.24 19.20 -15.78
C ASN A 111 11.00 18.49 -15.25
N ARG A 112 10.20 17.95 -16.17
CA ARG A 112 8.97 17.22 -15.85
C ARG A 112 9.29 15.72 -15.73
N PRO A 113 8.78 15.03 -14.71
CA PRO A 113 8.90 13.59 -14.62
C PRO A 113 8.17 12.93 -15.79
N ASN A 114 8.78 11.90 -16.37
CA ASN A 114 8.24 11.19 -17.53
C ASN A 114 7.76 9.80 -17.12
N LEU A 115 6.50 9.71 -16.69
CA LEU A 115 5.87 8.44 -16.34
C LEU A 115 5.19 7.81 -17.56
N LYS A 116 5.43 6.51 -17.77
CA LYS A 116 4.80 5.75 -18.85
C LYS A 116 3.41 5.24 -18.43
N LEU A 117 2.53 5.05 -19.41
CA LEU A 117 1.27 4.34 -19.18
C LEU A 117 1.54 2.91 -18.69
N GLY A 118 0.83 2.48 -17.66
CA GLY A 118 1.02 1.18 -17.01
C GLY A 118 2.15 1.14 -15.97
N GLN A 119 2.93 2.22 -15.80
CA GLN A 119 3.97 2.26 -14.79
C GLN A 119 3.37 2.35 -13.38
N ALA A 120 3.93 1.61 -12.43
CA ALA A 120 3.54 1.68 -11.03
C ALA A 120 4.23 2.85 -10.32
N VAL A 121 3.52 3.49 -9.39
CA VAL A 121 3.99 4.65 -8.64
C VAL A 121 3.63 4.47 -7.17
N TYR A 122 4.57 4.73 -6.28
CA TYR A 122 4.35 4.80 -4.85
C TYR A 122 4.22 6.25 -4.42
N ALA A 123 3.10 6.60 -3.78
CA ALA A 123 2.72 7.97 -3.50
C ALA A 123 1.97 8.09 -2.17
N ARG A 124 1.85 9.32 -1.68
CA ARG A 124 1.02 9.70 -0.53
C ARG A 124 -0.24 10.42 -1.03
N VAL A 125 -1.38 10.17 -0.42
CA VAL A 125 -2.60 10.95 -0.66
C VAL A 125 -2.47 12.32 0.00
N SER A 126 -2.46 13.38 -0.80
CA SER A 126 -2.35 14.78 -0.34
C SER A 126 -3.71 15.35 0.05
N GLU A 127 -4.72 15.14 -0.79
CA GLU A 127 -6.08 15.63 -0.60
C GLU A 127 -7.10 14.54 -0.92
N ALA A 128 -8.06 14.34 -0.02
CA ALA A 128 -9.08 13.30 -0.14
C ALA A 128 -10.46 13.83 0.28
N ASN A 129 -10.99 14.79 -0.49
CA ASN A 129 -12.35 15.29 -0.29
C ASN A 129 -13.35 14.38 -1.03
N PRO A 130 -14.43 13.90 -0.38
CA PRO A 130 -15.46 13.09 -1.04
C PRO A 130 -16.15 13.77 -2.23
N GLU A 131 -16.16 15.11 -2.30
CA GLU A 131 -16.85 15.88 -3.33
C GLU A 131 -15.96 16.30 -4.52
N ILE A 132 -14.65 16.10 -4.40
CA ILE A 132 -13.65 16.56 -5.37
C ILE A 132 -12.77 15.36 -5.80
N ASP A 133 -12.08 15.49 -6.92
CA ASP A 133 -11.08 14.49 -7.30
C ASP A 133 -9.97 14.40 -6.24
N VAL A 134 -9.61 13.17 -5.90
CA VAL A 134 -8.53 12.88 -4.94
C VAL A 134 -7.18 13.17 -5.58
N GLU A 135 -6.31 13.84 -4.84
CA GLU A 135 -4.95 14.15 -5.26
C GLU A 135 -3.92 13.31 -4.49
N ILE A 136 -2.87 12.92 -5.20
CA ILE A 136 -1.70 12.23 -4.63
C ILE A 136 -0.42 12.96 -5.00
N GLU A 137 0.61 12.79 -4.19
CA GLU A 137 1.92 13.40 -4.37
C GLU A 137 3.06 12.43 -4.06
N CYS A 138 4.22 12.68 -4.66
CA CYS A 138 5.44 11.90 -4.48
C CYS A 138 6.53 12.70 -3.74
N ILE A 139 6.14 13.58 -2.83
CA ILE A 139 7.05 14.38 -1.99
C ILE A 139 6.76 14.12 -0.52
N ASP A 140 7.78 14.27 0.30
CA ASP A 140 7.59 14.32 1.75
C ASP A 140 7.02 15.70 2.14
N PRO A 141 5.85 15.77 2.80
CA PRO A 141 5.22 17.04 3.16
C PRO A 141 6.05 17.88 4.15
N GLU A 142 6.91 17.26 4.97
CA GLU A 142 7.70 17.97 5.97
C GLU A 142 9.01 18.52 5.38
N THR A 143 9.73 17.68 4.64
CA THR A 143 11.06 18.04 4.11
C THR A 143 11.01 18.64 2.70
N GLY A 144 9.93 18.43 1.96
CA GLY A 144 9.83 18.76 0.53
C GLY A 144 10.80 17.97 -0.35
N LYS A 145 11.41 16.91 0.19
CA LYS A 145 12.44 16.09 -0.47
C LYS A 145 11.89 14.69 -0.82
N GLU A 146 12.80 13.84 -1.29
CA GLU A 146 12.54 12.44 -1.61
C GLU A 146 12.15 11.66 -0.34
N GLY A 147 10.86 11.39 -0.16
CA GLY A 147 10.32 10.60 0.95
C GLY A 147 10.28 9.08 0.69
N GLY A 148 11.05 8.59 -0.28
CA GLY A 148 10.93 7.22 -0.78
C GLY A 148 9.73 6.99 -1.70
N PHE A 149 9.07 8.06 -2.14
CA PHE A 149 7.99 8.05 -3.13
C PHE A 149 8.54 8.22 -4.55
N GLY A 150 7.74 7.83 -5.54
CA GLY A 150 8.07 7.98 -6.94
C GLY A 150 7.73 6.76 -7.80
N PRO A 151 8.22 6.73 -9.05
CA PRO A 151 8.05 5.58 -9.92
C PRO A 151 8.70 4.34 -9.33
N LEU A 152 7.99 3.21 -9.40
CA LEU A 152 8.52 1.90 -9.05
C LEU A 152 9.17 1.27 -10.28
N ASP A 153 10.17 0.43 -10.04
CA ASP A 153 10.92 -0.24 -11.09
C ASP A 153 10.02 -1.26 -11.83
N GLU A 154 10.13 -1.25 -13.17
CA GLU A 154 9.43 -2.14 -14.10
C GLU A 154 9.81 -3.62 -13.89
N SER A 155 10.97 -3.88 -13.27
CA SER A 155 11.50 -5.23 -13.00
C SER A 155 10.85 -5.94 -11.81
N GLY A 156 10.06 -5.22 -11.00
CA GLY A 156 9.32 -5.79 -9.86
C GLY A 156 7.96 -6.36 -10.23
N PHE A 157 7.26 -6.89 -9.22
CA PHE A 157 5.96 -7.53 -9.39
C PHE A 157 4.90 -6.85 -8.51
N LEU A 158 3.81 -6.43 -9.13
CA LEU A 158 2.65 -5.83 -8.47
C LEU A 158 1.57 -6.89 -8.24
N PHE A 159 1.04 -6.99 -7.02
CA PHE A 159 -0.03 -7.92 -6.68
C PHE A 159 -0.98 -7.33 -5.64
N GLU A 160 -2.16 -7.95 -5.54
CA GLU A 160 -3.22 -7.49 -4.64
C GLU A 160 -3.37 -8.39 -3.40
N VAL A 161 -3.71 -7.75 -2.29
CA VAL A 161 -4.00 -8.36 -0.97
C VAL A 161 -5.19 -7.66 -0.31
N ASN A 162 -5.78 -8.29 0.70
CA ASN A 162 -6.81 -7.63 1.51
C ASN A 162 -6.26 -6.39 2.22
N LEU A 163 -7.10 -5.36 2.37
CA LEU A 163 -6.71 -4.07 2.98
C LEU A 163 -6.24 -4.22 4.43
N ASN A 164 -6.87 -5.11 5.21
CA ASN A 164 -6.47 -5.38 6.59
C ASN A 164 -5.05 -5.96 6.67
N PHE A 165 -4.68 -6.81 5.72
CA PHE A 165 -3.35 -7.40 5.65
C PHE A 165 -2.31 -6.38 5.21
N ALA A 166 -2.64 -5.49 4.26
CA ALA A 166 -1.77 -4.37 3.91
C ALA A 166 -1.50 -3.44 5.11
N ARG A 167 -2.53 -3.15 5.92
CA ARG A 167 -2.37 -2.40 7.18
C ARG A 167 -1.50 -3.11 8.20
N GLU A 168 -1.68 -4.43 8.38
CA GLU A 168 -0.80 -5.23 9.25
C GLU A 168 0.66 -5.16 8.76
N LEU A 169 0.91 -5.35 7.46
CA LEU A 169 2.27 -5.32 6.92
C LEU A 169 2.93 -3.94 7.05
N LEU A 170 2.18 -2.85 6.90
CA LEU A 170 2.73 -1.49 6.94
C LEU A 170 2.91 -0.96 8.38
N PHE A 171 1.90 -1.13 9.25
CA PHE A 171 1.90 -0.52 10.58
C PHE A 171 2.51 -1.43 11.67
N ASN A 172 2.52 -2.75 11.48
CA ASN A 172 3.16 -3.67 12.42
C ASN A 172 4.66 -3.79 12.11
N LYS A 173 5.48 -3.07 12.89
CA LYS A 173 6.95 -3.11 12.79
C LYS A 173 7.56 -4.50 12.99
N SER A 174 6.86 -5.39 13.70
CA SER A 174 7.28 -6.77 13.98
C SER A 174 6.40 -7.76 13.20
N SER A 175 6.24 -7.50 11.91
CA SER A 175 5.53 -8.39 11.01
C SER A 175 6.36 -9.66 10.78
N ILE A 176 5.95 -10.75 11.45
CA ILE A 176 6.55 -12.08 11.30
C ILE A 176 6.64 -12.47 9.82
N PHE A 177 5.65 -12.10 9.00
CA PHE A 177 5.64 -12.44 7.59
C PHE A 177 6.82 -11.83 6.83
N LEU A 178 7.13 -10.55 7.07
CA LEU A 178 8.25 -9.86 6.43
C LEU A 178 9.60 -10.33 7.00
N GLU A 179 9.69 -10.55 8.31
CA GLU A 179 10.91 -11.08 8.95
C GLU A 179 11.31 -12.45 8.37
N LYS A 180 10.33 -13.34 8.22
CA LYS A 180 10.54 -14.68 7.63
C LYS A 180 10.92 -14.61 6.15
N LEU A 181 10.34 -13.66 5.40
CA LEU A 181 10.70 -13.44 4.00
C LEU A 181 12.13 -12.89 3.87
N ALA A 182 12.51 -11.94 4.72
CA ALA A 182 13.84 -11.33 4.75
C ALA A 182 14.93 -12.34 5.13
N ALA A 183 14.61 -13.32 5.98
CA ALA A 183 15.51 -14.42 6.30
C ALA A 183 15.77 -15.35 5.10
N LYS A 184 14.91 -15.35 4.07
CA LYS A 184 15.05 -16.21 2.89
C LYS A 184 15.70 -15.51 1.70
N CYS A 185 15.42 -14.23 1.47
CA CYS A 185 15.99 -13.45 0.37
C CYS A 185 16.05 -11.96 0.69
N ALA A 186 16.98 -11.24 0.07
CA ALA A 186 16.99 -9.78 0.06
C ALA A 186 15.99 -9.26 -0.99
N PHE A 187 15.16 -8.29 -0.61
CA PHE A 187 14.11 -7.76 -1.47
C PHE A 187 13.82 -6.29 -1.17
N GLU A 188 13.24 -5.61 -2.17
CA GLU A 188 12.63 -4.29 -2.06
C GLU A 188 11.11 -4.45 -2.09
N ILE A 189 10.40 -3.66 -1.30
CA ILE A 189 8.93 -3.73 -1.21
C ILE A 189 8.34 -2.32 -1.06
N ALA A 190 7.23 -2.07 -1.75
CA ALA A 190 6.39 -0.91 -1.52
C ALA A 190 4.97 -1.40 -1.18
N ILE A 191 4.47 -1.00 -0.01
CA ILE A 191 3.19 -1.45 0.53
C ILE A 191 2.19 -0.31 0.45
N GLY A 192 1.19 -0.44 -0.42
CA GLY A 192 0.05 0.46 -0.48
C GLY A 192 -1.10 -0.02 0.41
N ILE A 193 -1.63 0.85 1.27
CA ILE A 193 -2.78 0.50 2.11
C ILE A 193 -4.08 0.31 1.31
N ASN A 194 -4.06 0.67 0.03
CA ASN A 194 -5.07 0.33 -0.97
C ASN A 194 -5.09 -1.16 -1.35
N GLY A 195 -4.29 -2.00 -0.69
CA GLY A 195 -4.23 -3.44 -0.92
C GLY A 195 -3.36 -3.82 -2.12
N ARG A 196 -2.55 -2.90 -2.62
CA ARG A 196 -1.57 -3.15 -3.69
C ARG A 196 -0.17 -3.15 -3.13
N ILE A 197 0.58 -4.19 -3.44
CA ILE A 197 1.96 -4.36 -2.99
C ILE A 197 2.83 -4.60 -4.22
N TRP A 198 3.93 -3.86 -4.30
CA TRP A 198 5.00 -4.09 -5.25
C TRP A 198 6.18 -4.72 -4.54
N ILE A 199 6.78 -5.76 -5.13
CA ILE A 199 7.96 -6.44 -4.58
C ILE A 199 8.96 -6.75 -5.68
N LYS A 200 10.25 -6.63 -5.37
CA LYS A 200 11.37 -6.98 -6.25
C LYS A 200 12.41 -7.75 -5.44
N VAL A 201 12.83 -8.92 -5.93
CA VAL A 201 13.93 -9.71 -5.33
C VAL A 201 15.13 -9.62 -6.27
N GLY A 202 16.31 -9.34 -5.71
CA GLY A 202 17.54 -9.19 -6.49
C GLY A 202 17.45 -8.06 -7.53
N GLU A 203 17.99 -8.31 -8.73
CA GLU A 203 17.97 -7.33 -9.83
C GLU A 203 16.63 -7.32 -10.60
N GLY A 204 15.69 -8.20 -10.20
CA GLY A 204 14.38 -8.32 -10.85
C GLY A 204 14.47 -8.81 -12.30
N LEU A 205 13.39 -8.60 -13.06
CA LEU A 205 13.35 -8.95 -14.47
C LEU A 205 13.95 -7.84 -15.35
N THR A 206 15.19 -8.02 -15.78
CA THR A 206 15.85 -7.14 -16.74
C THR A 206 15.65 -7.64 -18.17
N TYR A 207 14.93 -6.87 -18.98
CA TYR A 207 15.00 -7.01 -20.43
C TYR A 207 16.18 -6.18 -20.93
N LYS A 208 17.33 -6.80 -21.20
CA LYS A 208 18.34 -6.13 -22.04
C LYS A 208 17.73 -5.99 -23.45
N GLY A 209 17.14 -4.82 -23.71
CA GLY A 209 16.77 -4.43 -25.06
C GLY A 209 18.03 -4.44 -25.94
N LYS A 210 17.90 -4.98 -27.15
CA LYS A 210 18.88 -4.81 -28.22
C LYS A 210 19.17 -3.32 -28.42
N GLU A 211 20.23 -2.80 -27.80
CA GLU A 211 21.03 -1.78 -28.45
C GLU A 211 21.99 -2.53 -29.36
N THR A 212 21.61 -2.69 -30.62
CA THR A 212 22.59 -2.95 -31.69
C THR A 212 23.55 -1.77 -31.73
N LYS A 213 24.66 -1.87 -30.99
CA LYS A 213 25.92 -1.31 -31.46
C LYS A 213 26.51 -2.34 -32.41
N GLU A 214 26.64 -1.95 -33.67
CA GLU A 214 27.38 -2.73 -34.65
C GLU A 214 28.81 -2.92 -34.15
N GLY A 215 29.24 -4.18 -33.94
CA GLY A 215 30.66 -4.53 -33.95
C GLY A 215 31.31 -5.09 -32.69
N GLU A 216 30.58 -5.58 -31.68
CA GLU A 216 31.21 -6.33 -30.57
C GLU A 216 30.59 -7.73 -30.44
N ASP A 217 31.45 -8.75 -30.41
CA ASP A 217 31.09 -10.13 -30.14
C ASP A 217 30.42 -10.21 -28.76
N VAL A 218 29.12 -10.53 -28.76
CA VAL A 218 28.35 -10.67 -27.53
C VAL A 218 28.55 -12.09 -26.99
N ASP A 219 29.39 -12.23 -25.95
CA ASP A 219 29.47 -13.45 -25.17
C ASP A 219 28.09 -13.85 -24.66
N MET A 220 27.69 -15.09 -24.95
CA MET A 220 26.33 -15.62 -24.78
C MET A 220 26.10 -16.22 -23.36
N ASP A 221 26.57 -15.53 -22.33
CA ASP A 221 26.44 -15.89 -20.90
C ASP A 221 25.76 -14.70 -20.17
N GLN A 222 24.61 -14.71 -19.46
CA GLN A 222 23.64 -15.70 -18.98
C GLN A 222 22.25 -15.01 -18.80
N PRO A 223 21.12 -15.61 -19.23
CA PRO A 223 19.76 -15.23 -18.80
C PRO A 223 19.29 -15.93 -17.50
N GLU A 224 20.10 -16.81 -16.91
CA GLU A 224 19.67 -17.67 -15.80
C GLU A 224 19.49 -16.92 -14.47
N ALA A 225 20.32 -15.92 -14.18
CA ALA A 225 20.22 -15.11 -12.95
C ALA A 225 18.92 -14.30 -12.91
N THR A 226 18.54 -13.65 -14.01
CA THR A 226 17.31 -12.86 -14.13
C THR A 226 16.04 -13.71 -13.97
N VAL A 227 16.02 -14.92 -14.56
CA VAL A 227 14.86 -15.82 -14.43
C VAL A 227 14.74 -16.40 -13.01
N LYS A 228 15.87 -16.64 -12.34
CA LYS A 228 15.88 -17.07 -10.94
C LYS A 228 15.30 -15.97 -10.04
N ASP A 229 15.73 -14.73 -10.20
CA ASP A 229 15.23 -13.59 -9.41
C ASP A 229 13.75 -13.32 -9.67
N MET A 230 13.29 -13.48 -10.92
CA MET A 230 11.87 -13.43 -11.25
C MET A 230 11.07 -14.52 -10.53
N ARG A 231 11.56 -15.77 -10.53
CA ARG A 231 10.90 -16.89 -9.83
C ARG A 231 10.83 -16.64 -8.33
N LEU A 232 11.89 -16.09 -7.74
CA LEU A 232 11.92 -15.72 -6.33
C LEU A 232 10.95 -14.57 -6.03
N THR A 233 10.87 -13.55 -6.88
CA THR A 233 9.92 -12.44 -6.76
C THR A 233 8.48 -12.94 -6.78
N ILE A 234 8.14 -13.84 -7.71
CA ILE A 234 6.81 -14.46 -7.78
C ILE A 234 6.54 -15.34 -6.55
N ALA A 235 7.53 -16.09 -6.07
CA ALA A 235 7.40 -16.91 -4.87
C ALA A 235 7.15 -16.04 -3.61
N ALA A 236 7.86 -14.93 -3.49
CA ALA A 236 7.68 -13.95 -2.42
C ALA A 236 6.26 -13.35 -2.44
N ALA A 237 5.77 -12.96 -3.63
CA ALA A 237 4.40 -12.47 -3.79
C ALA A 237 3.36 -13.54 -3.41
N LYS A 238 3.52 -14.78 -3.89
CA LYS A 238 2.63 -15.90 -3.54
C LYS A 238 2.62 -16.20 -2.05
N TYR A 239 3.78 -16.12 -1.40
CA TYR A 239 3.89 -16.27 0.05
C TYR A 239 3.06 -15.22 0.77
N LEU A 240 3.24 -13.93 0.46
CA LEU A 240 2.47 -12.85 1.08
C LEU A 240 0.96 -12.98 0.80
N GLN A 241 0.58 -13.38 -0.42
CA GLN A 241 -0.82 -13.66 -0.76
C GLN A 241 -1.39 -14.86 0.01
N ALA A 242 -0.61 -15.88 0.34
CA ALA A 242 -1.05 -16.99 1.17
C ALA A 242 -1.19 -16.58 2.64
N CYS A 243 -0.24 -15.78 3.15
CA CYS A 243 -0.22 -15.31 4.53
C CYS A 243 -1.45 -14.48 4.92
N GLN A 244 -2.14 -13.85 3.97
CA GLN A 244 -3.36 -13.08 4.26
C GLN A 244 -4.49 -13.92 4.90
N ARG A 245 -4.45 -15.26 4.77
CA ARG A 245 -5.44 -16.19 5.35
C ARG A 245 -4.83 -17.15 6.36
N ALA A 246 -3.50 -17.15 6.51
CA ALA A 246 -2.79 -18.06 7.39
C ALA A 246 -2.70 -17.49 8.81
N LYS A 247 -2.58 -18.37 9.79
CA LYS A 247 -2.20 -17.94 11.15
C LYS A 247 -0.72 -17.60 11.19
N LYS A 248 -0.31 -16.82 12.20
CA LYS A 248 1.10 -16.43 12.40
C LYS A 248 2.02 -17.65 12.58
N GLU A 249 1.51 -18.72 13.17
CA GLU A 249 2.22 -20.00 13.39
C GLU A 249 2.50 -20.76 12.09
N ASP A 250 1.61 -20.63 11.10
CA ASP A 250 1.70 -21.36 9.83
C ASP A 250 2.59 -20.66 8.79
N ALA A 251 3.18 -19.51 9.14
CA ALA A 251 4.01 -18.70 8.23
C ALA A 251 5.18 -19.50 7.66
N ASP A 252 5.85 -20.32 8.48
CA ASP A 252 6.98 -21.15 8.02
C ASP A 252 6.55 -22.23 7.02
N ALA A 253 5.34 -22.79 7.18
CA ALA A 253 4.81 -23.79 6.28
C ALA A 253 4.45 -23.18 4.92
N GLU A 254 3.80 -22.01 4.91
CA GLU A 254 3.47 -21.29 3.68
C GLU A 254 4.74 -20.79 2.97
N LEU A 255 5.78 -20.38 3.70
CA LEU A 255 7.06 -20.00 3.12
C LEU A 255 7.71 -21.17 2.37
N LYS A 256 7.78 -22.35 3.00
CA LYS A 256 8.32 -23.57 2.37
C LYS A 256 7.53 -23.97 1.13
N LYS A 257 6.21 -23.80 1.16
CA LYS A 257 5.32 -24.11 0.04
C LYS A 257 5.50 -23.14 -1.12
N ALA A 258 5.60 -21.85 -0.85
CA ALA A 258 5.74 -20.81 -1.86
C ALA A 258 7.10 -20.89 -2.60
N PHE A 259 8.18 -21.21 -1.88
CA PHE A 259 9.53 -21.36 -2.44
C PHE A 259 9.83 -22.78 -2.94
N LYS A 260 8.85 -23.69 -2.95
CA LYS A 260 9.05 -25.05 -3.47
C LYS A 260 9.33 -25.00 -4.97
N GLY A 261 10.51 -25.44 -5.39
CA GLY A 261 10.90 -25.51 -6.80
C GLY A 261 11.61 -24.28 -7.36
N THR A 262 11.94 -23.27 -6.53
CA THR A 262 12.74 -22.11 -6.96
C THR A 262 14.25 -22.37 -6.97
N GLY A 263 14.69 -23.63 -6.84
CA GLY A 263 16.11 -24.02 -6.91
C GLY A 263 16.94 -23.65 -5.67
N GLY A 264 16.29 -23.38 -4.54
CA GLY A 264 16.95 -23.11 -3.25
C GLY A 264 16.45 -24.06 -2.15
N LEU A 265 16.94 -25.31 -2.22
CA LEU A 265 17.06 -26.23 -1.09
C LEU A 265 18.51 -26.21 -0.64
#